data_AF-A0A6A6XCF5-F1
#
_entry.id   AF-A0A6A6XCF5-F1
#
_cell.length_a   1.000
_cell.length_b   1.000
_cell.length_c   1.000
_cell.angle_alpha   90.00
_cell.angle_beta   90.00
_cell.angle_gamma   90.00
#
_symmetry.space_group_name_H-M   'P 1'
#
loop_
_entity.id
_entity.type
_entity.pdbx_description
1 polymer ?
#
loop_
_entity_poly.entity_id
_entity_poly.type
_entity_poly.pdbx_seq_one_letter_code
_entity_poly.pdbx_strand_id
1 'polypeptide(L)'
;MSNPPEKQREQLDMFLEMIQGPAIQVVIGTTTTDFSPSVYWLPKAILNVHSAFFRQQIPIANDNHIIIPDTTPGIFGLFLKFIYQGSYPTRKDNDAYYAGDKIPPSARAWILGDKLGAKSFMNHAIVHVYQSLGKIFFITPELIEWCMENTTATSQLRQLLVDTLIVHWSKNTKVVAKSDVLNEYWNRIFDVYTDLRKEFIFGLKGELRLGNMHSYFTFEKPGAAPEPEVQISTEKISPPPKSGSAVKAEE
;
A
#
# COMPACT_ATOMS: atom_id res chain seq x y z
N MET A 1 -40.68 9.63 17.90
CA MET A 1 -39.66 8.95 17.10
C MET A 1 -39.30 9.89 15.95
N SER A 2 -38.16 10.56 16.02
CA SER A 2 -37.74 11.52 14.99
C SER A 2 -37.12 10.76 13.82
N ASN A 3 -37.61 11.03 12.61
CA ASN A 3 -37.02 10.50 11.37
C ASN A 3 -35.55 10.96 11.25
N PRO A 4 -34.64 10.08 10.78
CA PRO A 4 -33.25 10.50 10.54
C PRO A 4 -33.21 11.58 9.44
N PRO A 5 -32.28 12.55 9.54
CA PRO A 5 -32.14 13.63 8.57
C PRO A 5 -31.85 13.07 7.17
N GLU A 6 -32.44 13.69 6.16
CA GLU A 6 -32.48 13.25 4.74
C GLU A 6 -31.11 12.82 4.18
N LYS A 7 -30.05 13.55 4.52
CA LYS A 7 -28.66 13.24 4.12
C LYS A 7 -28.12 11.91 4.67
N GLN A 8 -28.58 11.48 5.85
CA GLN A 8 -28.21 10.17 6.43
C GLN A 8 -28.97 9.03 5.76
N ARG A 9 -30.18 9.28 5.26
CA ARG A 9 -30.95 8.28 4.50
C ARG A 9 -30.29 8.01 3.16
N GLU A 10 -29.93 9.05 2.42
CA GLU A 10 -29.23 8.92 1.14
C GLU A 10 -27.89 8.18 1.27
N GLN A 11 -27.10 8.47 2.32
CA GLN A 11 -25.84 7.76 2.57
C GLN A 11 -26.04 6.28 2.90
N LEU A 12 -27.11 5.95 3.64
CA LEU A 12 -27.44 4.56 3.98
C LEU A 12 -27.88 3.78 2.74
N ASP A 13 -28.72 4.38 1.90
CA ASP A 13 -29.22 3.77 0.67
C ASP A 13 -28.07 3.50 -0.30
N MET A 14 -27.16 4.46 -0.49
CA MET A 14 -25.94 4.27 -1.30
C MET A 14 -25.03 3.14 -0.76
N PHE A 15 -24.88 3.03 0.57
CA PHE A 15 -24.07 1.96 1.15
C PHE A 15 -24.69 0.58 0.90
N LEU A 16 -26.01 0.45 1.09
CA LEU A 16 -26.74 -0.79 0.85
C LEU A 16 -26.64 -1.21 -0.63
N GLU A 17 -26.74 -0.26 -1.56
CA GLU A 17 -26.51 -0.50 -2.99
C GLU A 17 -25.11 -1.03 -3.28
N MET A 18 -24.07 -0.55 -2.59
CA MET A 18 -22.68 -0.97 -2.81
C MET A 18 -22.35 -2.37 -2.28
N ILE A 19 -23.07 -2.85 -1.24
CA ILE A 19 -22.80 -4.17 -0.64
C ILE A 19 -23.69 -5.29 -1.19
N GLN A 20 -24.77 -4.94 -1.88
CA GLN A 20 -25.68 -5.89 -2.51
C GLN A 20 -25.20 -6.30 -3.92
N GLY A 21 -25.72 -7.42 -4.41
CA GLY A 21 -25.51 -7.87 -5.78
C GLY A 21 -24.29 -8.79 -5.97
N PRO A 22 -23.70 -8.81 -7.17
CA PRO A 22 -22.69 -9.81 -7.53
C PRO A 22 -21.37 -9.58 -6.78
N ALA A 23 -20.78 -10.68 -6.31
CA ALA A 23 -19.46 -10.70 -5.71
C ALA A 23 -18.40 -11.27 -6.66
N ILE A 24 -17.15 -10.91 -6.41
CA ILE A 24 -15.96 -11.46 -7.05
C ILE A 24 -15.03 -12.06 -5.99
N GLN A 25 -14.32 -13.12 -6.35
CA GLN A 25 -13.30 -13.70 -5.50
C GLN A 25 -12.02 -12.86 -5.59
N VAL A 26 -11.46 -12.44 -4.47
CA VAL A 26 -10.16 -11.76 -4.39
C VAL A 26 -9.21 -12.61 -3.57
N VAL A 27 -8.11 -13.02 -4.18
CA VAL A 27 -7.09 -13.87 -3.57
C VAL A 27 -5.88 -13.03 -3.22
N ILE A 28 -5.49 -13.03 -1.96
CA ILE A 28 -4.40 -12.20 -1.42
C ILE A 28 -3.22 -13.07 -1.00
N GLY A 29 -2.04 -12.70 -1.50
CA GLY A 29 -0.80 -13.42 -1.29
C GLY A 29 -0.56 -14.48 -2.37
N THR A 30 0.69 -14.91 -2.48
CA THR A 30 1.09 -16.08 -3.26
C THR A 30 1.06 -17.34 -2.41
N THR A 31 0.81 -18.49 -3.04
CA THR A 31 1.09 -19.79 -2.41
C THR A 31 2.60 -19.95 -2.27
N THR A 32 3.14 -19.64 -1.10
CA THR A 32 4.49 -20.08 -0.71
C THR A 32 4.36 -21.26 0.24
N THR A 33 5.45 -21.99 0.48
CA THR A 33 5.48 -23.17 1.37
C THR A 33 4.98 -22.88 2.78
N ASP A 34 5.02 -21.61 3.19
CA ASP A 34 4.83 -21.20 4.58
C ASP A 34 3.50 -20.48 4.82
N PHE A 35 2.79 -20.06 3.76
CA PHE A 35 1.53 -19.31 3.89
C PHE A 35 0.52 -19.69 2.82
N SER A 36 -0.69 -20.02 3.28
CA SER A 36 -1.85 -20.17 2.38
C SER A 36 -2.40 -18.79 2.00
N PRO A 37 -2.74 -18.56 0.72
CA PRO A 37 -3.37 -17.33 0.31
C PRO A 37 -4.72 -17.14 1.00
N SER A 38 -5.08 -15.89 1.30
CA SER A 38 -6.38 -15.57 1.87
C SER A 38 -7.37 -15.25 0.76
N VAL A 39 -8.56 -15.85 0.84
CA VAL A 39 -9.61 -15.71 -0.17
C VAL A 39 -10.77 -14.90 0.40
N TYR A 40 -11.19 -13.86 -0.32
CA TYR A 40 -12.29 -12.98 0.05
C TYR A 40 -13.35 -12.97 -1.05
N TRP A 41 -14.62 -13.02 -0.67
CA TRP A 41 -15.74 -12.78 -1.60
C TRP A 41 -16.28 -11.38 -1.35
N LEU A 42 -16.06 -10.49 -2.32
CA LEU A 42 -16.29 -9.05 -2.14
C LEU A 42 -17.30 -8.53 -3.19
N PRO A 43 -18.24 -7.65 -2.80
CA PRO A 43 -19.17 -7.03 -3.75
C PRO A 43 -18.42 -6.28 -4.86
N LYS A 44 -18.83 -6.46 -6.12
CA LYS A 44 -18.18 -5.77 -7.25
C LYS A 44 -18.38 -4.25 -7.17
N ALA A 45 -19.55 -3.81 -6.70
CA ALA A 45 -19.90 -2.40 -6.62
C ALA A 45 -18.96 -1.62 -5.67
N ILE A 46 -18.73 -2.11 -4.44
CA ILE A 46 -17.83 -1.45 -3.50
C ILE A 46 -16.38 -1.37 -4.04
N LEU A 47 -15.90 -2.44 -4.70
CA LEU A 47 -14.56 -2.44 -5.29
C LEU A 47 -14.44 -1.44 -6.43
N ASN A 48 -15.44 -1.36 -7.32
CA ASN A 48 -15.46 -0.41 -8.44
C ASN A 48 -15.46 1.05 -8.00
N VAL A 49 -16.13 1.35 -6.88
CA VAL A 49 -16.18 2.71 -6.32
C VAL A 49 -14.80 3.09 -5.75
N HIS A 50 -14.15 2.20 -5.01
CA HIS A 50 -12.97 2.54 -4.23
C HIS A 50 -11.62 2.23 -4.90
N SER A 51 -11.60 1.58 -6.07
CA SER A 51 -10.36 1.19 -6.75
C SER A 51 -10.50 1.25 -8.27
N ALA A 52 -9.59 2.00 -8.91
CA ALA A 52 -9.47 2.03 -10.36
C ALA A 52 -9.02 0.67 -10.92
N PHE A 53 -8.10 -0.01 -10.23
CA PHE A 53 -7.65 -1.36 -10.58
C PHE A 53 -8.83 -2.34 -10.67
N PHE A 54 -9.65 -2.46 -9.61
CA PHE A 54 -10.78 -3.39 -9.64
C PHE A 54 -11.81 -3.01 -10.71
N ARG A 55 -12.04 -1.71 -10.94
CA ARG A 55 -12.92 -1.23 -12.02
C ARG A 55 -12.48 -1.70 -13.40
N GLN A 56 -11.17 -1.79 -13.64
CA GLN A 56 -10.60 -2.26 -14.91
C GLN A 56 -10.54 -3.79 -14.99
N GLN A 57 -10.23 -4.46 -13.88
CA GLN A 57 -9.98 -5.90 -13.86
C GLN A 57 -11.27 -6.75 -13.76
N ILE A 58 -12.31 -6.27 -13.08
CA ILE A 58 -13.56 -7.02 -12.89
C ILE A 58 -14.24 -7.41 -14.23
N PRO A 59 -14.34 -6.52 -15.25
CA PRO A 59 -14.95 -6.88 -16.53
C PRO A 59 -14.21 -7.96 -17.34
N ILE A 60 -12.89 -8.09 -17.13
CA ILE A 60 -12.03 -9.01 -17.88
C ILE A 60 -11.65 -10.28 -17.09
N ALA A 61 -12.11 -10.39 -15.85
CA ALA A 61 -11.85 -11.54 -15.00
C ALA A 61 -12.67 -12.77 -15.44
N ASN A 62 -12.06 -13.62 -16.27
CA ASN A 62 -12.70 -14.80 -16.87
C ASN A 62 -13.30 -15.79 -15.85
N ASP A 63 -12.60 -16.00 -14.73
CA ASP A 63 -13.00 -16.96 -13.69
C ASP A 63 -13.68 -16.31 -12.48
N ASN A 64 -14.09 -15.04 -12.63
CA ASN A 64 -14.64 -14.24 -11.53
C ASN A 64 -13.74 -14.24 -10.27
N HIS A 65 -12.42 -14.32 -10.48
CA HIS A 65 -11.42 -14.17 -9.43
C HIS A 65 -10.31 -13.19 -9.87
N ILE A 66 -9.73 -12.50 -8.89
CA ILE A 66 -8.59 -11.58 -9.08
C ILE A 66 -7.54 -11.93 -8.03
N ILE A 67 -6.28 -12.04 -8.44
CA ILE A 67 -5.16 -12.37 -7.56
C ILE A 67 -4.31 -11.12 -7.33
N ILE A 68 -3.94 -10.88 -6.07
CA ILE A 68 -3.00 -9.82 -5.66
C ILE A 68 -1.84 -10.51 -4.92
N PRO A 69 -0.77 -10.89 -5.66
CA PRO A 69 0.29 -11.75 -5.13
C PRO A 69 1.17 -11.05 -4.08
N ASP A 70 1.54 -9.80 -4.34
CA ASP A 70 2.55 -9.06 -3.55
C ASP A 70 1.92 -8.26 -2.40
N THR A 71 0.92 -8.84 -1.73
CA THR A 71 0.21 -8.18 -0.63
C THR A 71 -0.12 -9.19 0.45
N THR A 72 0.16 -8.83 1.71
CA THR A 72 -0.19 -9.69 2.83
C THR A 72 -1.66 -9.49 3.21
N PRO A 73 -2.34 -10.54 3.72
CA PRO A 73 -3.72 -10.43 4.17
C PRO A 73 -3.95 -9.31 5.20
N GLY A 74 -2.96 -9.05 6.06
CA GLY A 74 -3.03 -7.98 7.05
C GLY A 74 -3.11 -6.58 6.43
N ILE A 75 -2.33 -6.30 5.38
CA ILE A 75 -2.35 -5.02 4.68
C ILE A 75 -3.62 -4.88 3.84
N PHE A 76 -4.04 -5.94 3.14
CA PHE A 76 -5.32 -5.92 2.43
C PHE A 76 -6.52 -5.72 3.38
N GLY A 77 -6.45 -6.29 4.59
CA GLY A 77 -7.44 -6.06 5.65
C GLY A 77 -7.57 -4.59 6.06
N LEU A 78 -6.51 -3.78 5.94
CA LEU A 78 -6.61 -2.32 6.16
C LEU A 78 -7.43 -1.65 5.06
N PHE A 79 -7.24 -2.06 3.80
CA PHE A 79 -8.06 -1.58 2.68
C PHE A 79 -9.53 -1.97 2.86
N LEU A 80 -9.81 -3.22 3.26
CA LEU A 80 -11.18 -3.66 3.55
C LEU A 80 -11.83 -2.82 4.66
N LYS A 81 -11.13 -2.61 5.78
CA LYS A 81 -11.65 -1.74 6.85
C LYS A 81 -11.94 -0.34 6.34
N PHE A 82 -11.04 0.22 5.54
CA PHE A 82 -11.26 1.54 4.96
C PHE A 82 -12.50 1.61 4.07
N ILE A 83 -12.70 0.68 3.14
CA ILE A 83 -13.86 0.75 2.22
C ILE A 83 -15.19 0.46 2.93
N TYR A 84 -15.20 -0.34 3.99
CA TYR A 84 -16.42 -0.64 4.75
C TYR A 84 -16.70 0.36 5.89
N GLN A 85 -15.68 0.98 6.48
CA GLN A 85 -15.81 1.79 7.71
C GLN A 85 -15.33 3.24 7.51
N GLY A 86 -14.79 3.59 6.35
CA GLY A 86 -14.19 4.89 6.03
C GLY A 86 -12.82 5.14 6.69
N SER A 87 -12.33 4.22 7.54
CA SER A 87 -11.05 4.36 8.23
C SER A 87 -10.50 3.02 8.71
N TYR A 88 -9.22 2.97 9.08
CA TYR A 88 -8.65 1.87 9.88
C TYR A 88 -7.85 2.41 11.08
N PRO A 89 -7.63 1.62 12.15
CA PRO A 89 -6.98 2.11 13.36
C PRO A 89 -5.47 2.39 13.20
N THR A 90 -4.99 3.52 13.74
CA THR A 90 -3.55 3.87 13.84
C THR A 90 -2.74 2.88 14.67
N ARG A 91 -3.38 2.17 15.61
CA ARG A 91 -2.75 1.18 16.50
C ARG A 91 -1.96 0.10 15.74
N LYS A 92 -2.27 -0.16 14.48
CA LYS A 92 -1.56 -1.17 13.69
C LYS A 92 -0.09 -0.84 13.45
N ASP A 93 0.27 0.43 13.35
CA ASP A 93 1.69 0.82 13.27
C ASP A 93 2.42 0.55 14.59
N ASN A 94 1.73 0.77 15.71
CA ASN A 94 2.28 0.54 17.04
C ASN A 94 2.46 -0.96 17.34
N ASP A 95 1.44 -1.77 17.05
CA ASP A 95 1.50 -3.23 17.22
C ASP A 95 2.67 -3.82 16.38
N ALA A 96 2.82 -3.39 15.13
CA ALA A 96 3.90 -3.85 14.23
C ALA A 96 5.28 -3.40 14.72
N TYR A 97 5.41 -2.14 15.15
CA TYR A 97 6.66 -1.62 15.69
C TYR A 97 7.16 -2.44 16.90
N TYR A 98 6.27 -2.74 17.84
CA TYR A 98 6.61 -3.57 19.01
C TYR A 98 6.86 -5.04 18.67
N ALA A 99 6.33 -5.54 17.55
CA ALA A 99 6.66 -6.86 17.01
C ALA A 99 8.03 -6.88 16.29
N GLY A 100 8.70 -5.73 16.14
CA GLY A 100 10.01 -5.63 15.51
C GLY A 100 9.98 -5.34 14.01
N ASP A 101 8.80 -5.06 13.44
CA ASP A 101 8.67 -4.73 12.02
C ASP A 101 9.40 -3.41 11.70
N LYS A 102 10.19 -3.44 10.63
CA LYS A 102 10.95 -2.27 10.16
C LYS A 102 10.12 -1.30 9.33
N ILE A 103 9.07 -1.80 8.70
CA ILE A 103 8.23 -1.04 7.77
C ILE A 103 6.82 -0.94 8.36
N PRO A 104 6.31 0.27 8.62
CA PRO A 104 5.00 0.44 9.23
C PRO A 104 3.89 -0.02 8.27
N PRO A 105 2.85 -0.70 8.77
CA PRO A 105 1.65 -1.06 8.01
C PRO A 105 1.02 0.09 7.24
N SER A 106 1.02 1.32 7.76
CA SER A 106 0.50 2.49 7.04
C SER A 106 1.27 2.83 5.76
N ALA A 107 2.61 2.68 5.76
CA ALA A 107 3.40 2.85 4.54
C ALA A 107 3.10 1.74 3.52
N ARG A 108 2.98 0.49 3.97
CA ARG A 108 2.57 -0.64 3.11
C ARG A 108 1.14 -0.48 2.56
N ALA A 109 0.23 0.07 3.36
CA ALA A 109 -1.13 0.39 2.96
C ALA A 109 -1.14 1.47 1.86
N TRP A 110 -0.28 2.49 1.97
CA TRP A 110 -0.14 3.50 0.92
C TRP A 110 0.30 2.87 -0.41
N ILE A 111 1.30 1.97 -0.40
CA ILE A 111 1.75 1.22 -1.59
C ILE A 111 0.63 0.37 -2.18
N LEU A 112 -0.14 -0.33 -1.34
CA LEU A 112 -1.31 -1.07 -1.82
C LEU A 112 -2.34 -0.12 -2.46
N GLY A 113 -2.57 1.05 -1.86
CA GLY A 113 -3.45 2.07 -2.42
C GLY A 113 -3.00 2.55 -3.79
N ASP A 114 -1.70 2.75 -3.98
CA ASP A 114 -1.11 3.10 -5.27
C ASP A 114 -1.36 2.00 -6.32
N LYS A 115 -1.04 0.74 -5.97
CA LYS A 115 -1.30 -0.44 -6.82
C LYS A 115 -2.78 -0.58 -7.20
N LEU A 116 -3.69 -0.29 -6.28
CA LEU A 116 -5.13 -0.38 -6.50
C LEU A 116 -5.73 0.88 -7.19
N GLY A 117 -4.94 1.94 -7.39
CA GLY A 117 -5.44 3.25 -7.81
C GLY A 117 -6.48 3.83 -6.85
N ALA A 118 -6.35 3.56 -5.55
CA ALA A 118 -7.29 3.91 -4.49
C ALA A 118 -6.85 5.19 -3.75
N LYS A 119 -6.96 6.35 -4.40
CA LYS A 119 -6.41 7.63 -3.90
C LYS A 119 -6.93 8.04 -2.52
N SER A 120 -8.22 7.87 -2.25
CA SER A 120 -8.78 8.17 -0.92
C SER A 120 -8.16 7.29 0.17
N PHE A 121 -7.84 6.03 -0.16
CA PHE A 121 -7.14 5.12 0.74
C PHE A 121 -5.66 5.53 0.91
N MET A 122 -4.98 5.93 -0.16
CA MET A 122 -3.61 6.48 -0.09
C MET A 122 -3.56 7.72 0.81
N ASN A 123 -4.51 8.65 0.65
CA ASN A 123 -4.60 9.85 1.47
C ASN A 123 -4.93 9.52 2.93
N HIS A 124 -5.74 8.50 3.18
CA HIS A 124 -5.95 8.01 4.54
C HIS A 124 -4.66 7.41 5.11
N ALA A 125 -3.92 6.62 4.34
CA ALA A 125 -2.66 6.02 4.77
C ALA A 125 -1.56 7.06 5.03
N ILE A 126 -1.43 8.10 4.21
CA ILE A 126 -0.42 9.15 4.39
C ILE A 126 -0.68 9.97 5.66
N VAL A 127 -1.94 10.19 6.03
CA VAL A 127 -2.32 10.81 7.32
C VAL A 127 -1.75 10.01 8.49
N HIS A 128 -1.88 8.68 8.43
CA HIS A 128 -1.36 7.80 9.46
C HIS A 128 0.17 7.83 9.53
N VAL A 129 0.85 7.75 8.38
CA VAL A 129 2.32 7.88 8.30
C VAL A 129 2.76 9.20 8.94
N TYR A 130 2.18 10.32 8.52
CA TYR A 130 2.52 11.66 9.01
C TYR A 130 2.32 11.80 10.53
N GLN A 131 1.21 11.29 11.07
CA GLN A 131 0.88 11.41 12.49
C GLN A 131 1.74 10.49 13.39
N SER A 132 2.11 9.32 12.88
CA SER A 132 2.89 8.30 13.57
C SER A 132 4.40 8.58 13.56
N LEU A 133 4.89 9.35 12.59
CA LEU A 133 6.31 9.59 12.39
C LEU A 133 6.95 10.34 13.56
N GLY A 134 8.03 9.78 14.10
CA GLY A 134 8.73 10.31 15.28
C GLY A 134 8.04 10.04 16.61
N LYS A 135 6.85 9.44 16.61
CA LYS A 135 6.07 9.09 17.82
C LYS A 135 5.94 7.59 18.02
N ILE A 136 5.61 6.88 16.95
CA ILE A 136 5.37 5.43 16.94
C ILE A 136 6.54 4.72 16.26
N PHE A 137 6.98 5.22 15.11
CA PHE A 137 8.16 4.72 14.40
C PHE A 137 9.04 5.88 13.94
N PHE A 138 10.26 5.56 13.52
CA PHE A 138 11.30 6.52 13.17
C PHE A 138 11.74 6.34 11.72
N ILE A 139 12.34 7.37 11.14
CA ILE A 139 13.07 7.26 9.88
C ILE A 139 14.33 6.43 10.12
N THR A 140 14.42 5.26 9.50
CA THR A 140 15.60 4.38 9.52
C THR A 140 16.12 4.16 8.10
N PRO A 141 17.38 3.70 7.95
CA PRO A 141 17.90 3.28 6.66
C PRO A 141 16.95 2.31 5.93
N GLU A 142 16.48 1.28 6.62
CA GLU A 142 15.63 0.24 6.03
C GLU A 142 14.28 0.77 5.55
N LEU A 143 13.68 1.72 6.29
CA LEU A 143 12.43 2.36 5.86
C LEU A 143 12.63 3.20 4.60
N ILE A 144 13.73 3.96 4.53
CA ILE A 144 14.05 4.76 3.35
C ILE A 144 14.35 3.85 2.17
N GLU A 145 15.27 2.88 2.30
CA GLU A 145 15.60 1.91 1.25
C GLU A 145 14.33 1.23 0.70
N TRP A 146 13.49 0.69 1.59
CA TRP A 146 12.23 0.08 1.19
C TRP A 146 11.31 1.05 0.43
N CYS A 147 11.18 2.29 0.89
CA CYS A 147 10.38 3.29 0.19
C CYS A 147 10.95 3.57 -1.21
N MET A 148 12.28 3.68 -1.32
CA MET A 148 12.97 3.96 -2.58
C MET A 148 12.79 2.83 -3.60
N GLU A 149 12.72 1.57 -3.15
CA GLU A 149 12.47 0.40 -4.01
C GLU A 149 11.01 0.26 -4.45
N ASN A 150 10.07 0.76 -3.65
CA ASN A 150 8.64 0.52 -3.84
C ASN A 150 7.88 1.74 -4.36
N THR A 151 8.54 2.87 -4.60
CA THR A 151 7.89 4.11 -5.06
C THR A 151 8.63 4.77 -6.21
N THR A 152 7.88 5.53 -7.02
CA THR A 152 8.47 6.43 -8.01
C THR A 152 9.03 7.69 -7.34
N ALA A 153 9.91 8.41 -8.04
CA ALA A 153 10.49 9.66 -7.52
C ALA A 153 9.45 10.76 -7.24
N THR A 154 8.27 10.68 -7.85
CA THR A 154 7.16 11.63 -7.68
C THR A 154 6.13 11.18 -6.65
N SER A 155 6.36 10.04 -5.98
CA SER A 155 5.47 9.53 -4.95
C SER A 155 5.40 10.45 -3.73
N GLN A 156 4.18 10.70 -3.26
CA GLN A 156 3.95 11.50 -2.06
C GLN A 156 4.44 10.83 -0.77
N LEU A 157 4.45 9.49 -0.73
CA LEU A 157 5.03 8.76 0.40
C LEU A 157 6.55 8.99 0.45
N ARG A 158 7.23 8.87 -0.70
CA ARG A 158 8.68 9.12 -0.81
C ARG A 158 9.00 10.55 -0.39
N GLN A 159 8.26 11.51 -0.94
CA GLN A 159 8.44 12.92 -0.64
C GLN A 159 8.30 13.21 0.87
N LEU A 160 7.25 12.68 1.52
CA LEU A 160 7.07 12.84 2.97
C LEU A 160 8.26 12.29 3.78
N LEU A 161 8.71 11.07 3.48
CA LEU A 161 9.78 10.42 4.23
C LEU A 161 11.13 11.12 4.00
N VAL A 162 11.43 11.54 2.77
CA VAL A 162 12.66 12.27 2.42
C VAL A 162 12.66 13.68 3.00
N ASP A 163 11.56 14.42 2.89
CA ASP A 163 11.44 15.74 3.53
C ASP A 163 11.66 15.64 5.04
N THR A 164 11.06 14.64 5.68
CA THR A 164 11.25 14.41 7.11
C THR A 164 12.70 14.07 7.44
N LEU A 165 13.33 13.17 6.66
CA LEU A 165 14.74 12.81 6.81
C LEU A 165 15.61 14.06 6.80
N ILE A 166 15.46 14.92 5.78
CA ILE A 166 16.27 16.14 5.59
C ILE A 166 16.04 17.12 6.75
N VAL A 167 14.77 17.44 7.03
CA VAL A 167 14.38 18.45 8.04
C VAL A 167 14.87 18.07 9.44
N HIS A 168 14.96 16.78 9.74
CA HIS A 168 15.35 16.27 11.05
C HIS A 168 16.80 15.78 11.13
N TRP A 169 17.53 15.69 10.02
CA TRP A 169 18.88 15.13 10.01
C TRP A 169 19.82 15.86 10.97
N SER A 170 19.94 17.18 10.87
CA SER A 170 20.89 17.94 11.69
C SER A 170 20.34 18.29 13.08
N LYS A 171 19.10 17.91 13.38
CA LYS A 171 18.45 18.23 14.65
C LYS A 171 18.66 17.11 15.66
N ASN A 172 18.84 17.47 16.93
CA ASN A 172 18.86 16.49 18.02
C ASN A 172 17.42 16.04 18.34
N THR A 173 16.83 15.24 17.44
CA THR A 173 15.48 14.69 17.57
C THR A 173 15.53 13.18 17.39
N LYS A 174 14.56 12.48 18.01
CA LYS A 174 14.44 11.02 17.85
C LYS A 174 13.81 10.61 16.52
N VAL A 175 13.43 11.57 15.66
CA VAL A 175 12.68 11.29 14.41
C VAL A 175 13.50 10.47 13.41
N VAL A 176 14.82 10.70 13.36
CA VAL A 176 15.73 9.94 12.50
C VAL A 176 16.63 9.08 13.39
N ALA A 177 16.64 7.77 13.14
CA ALA A 177 17.48 6.82 13.85
C ALA A 177 18.94 6.96 13.38
N LYS A 178 19.83 7.21 14.35
CA LYS A 178 21.27 7.39 14.12
C LYS A 178 22.05 6.64 15.18
N SER A 179 23.08 5.92 14.74
CA SER A 179 24.09 5.25 15.55
C SER A 179 25.29 4.96 14.66
N ASP A 180 26.44 4.59 15.23
CA ASP A 180 27.63 4.26 14.44
C ASP A 180 27.36 3.12 13.45
N VAL A 181 26.61 2.10 13.88
CA VAL A 181 26.16 0.99 13.02
C VAL A 181 25.24 1.49 11.91
N LEU A 182 24.27 2.35 12.21
CA LEU A 182 23.34 2.88 11.20
C LEU A 182 24.00 3.87 10.24
N ASN A 183 25.10 4.52 10.62
CA ASN A 183 25.80 5.48 9.76
C ASN A 183 26.40 4.78 8.52
N GLU A 184 26.92 3.57 8.67
CA GLU A 184 27.39 2.77 7.52
C GLU A 184 26.23 2.46 6.56
N TYR A 185 25.06 2.15 7.10
CA TYR A 185 23.86 1.84 6.32
C TYR A 185 23.32 3.08 5.61
N TRP A 186 23.30 4.24 6.30
CA TRP A 186 22.96 5.52 5.69
C TRP A 186 23.90 5.87 4.53
N ASN A 187 25.21 5.70 4.71
CA ASN A 187 26.19 5.97 3.66
C ASN A 187 25.95 5.08 2.44
N ARG A 188 25.73 3.76 2.66
CA ARG A 188 25.39 2.81 1.59
C ARG A 188 24.15 3.24 0.82
N ILE A 189 23.07 3.62 1.51
CA ILE A 189 21.83 4.07 0.87
C ILE A 189 22.07 5.32 0.01
N PHE A 190 22.81 6.30 0.52
CA PHE A 190 23.12 7.49 -0.26
C PHE A 190 24.04 7.19 -1.46
N ASP A 191 24.89 6.16 -1.40
CA ASP A 191 25.70 5.71 -2.53
C ASP A 191 24.85 5.03 -3.60
N VAL A 192 23.94 4.14 -3.19
CA VAL A 192 23.06 3.39 -4.10
C VAL A 192 22.02 4.32 -4.77
N TYR A 193 21.35 5.17 -3.99
CA TYR A 193 20.29 6.04 -4.47
C TYR A 193 20.79 7.48 -4.68
N THR A 194 21.42 7.70 -5.83
CA THR A 194 22.04 8.98 -6.16
C THR A 194 21.07 10.16 -6.26
N ASP A 195 19.80 9.90 -6.59
CA ASP A 195 18.71 10.87 -6.58
C ASP A 195 18.40 11.33 -5.15
N LEU A 196 18.23 10.40 -4.21
CA LEU A 196 18.08 10.71 -2.79
C LEU A 196 19.28 11.48 -2.25
N ARG A 197 20.52 11.09 -2.58
CA ARG A 197 21.71 11.84 -2.17
C ARG A 197 21.66 13.29 -2.66
N LYS A 198 21.26 13.52 -3.91
CA LYS A 198 21.14 14.88 -4.47
C LYS A 198 20.07 15.66 -3.72
N GLU A 199 18.86 15.13 -3.61
CA GLU A 199 17.75 15.75 -2.87
C GLU A 199 18.16 16.09 -1.43
N PHE A 200 18.84 15.15 -0.77
CA PHE A 200 19.34 15.30 0.58
C PHE A 200 20.37 16.43 0.72
N ILE A 201 21.40 16.47 -0.15
CA ILE A 201 22.43 17.53 -0.13
C ILE A 201 21.81 18.90 -0.43
N PHE A 202 20.92 18.99 -1.43
CA PHE A 202 20.26 20.25 -1.77
C PHE A 202 19.30 20.70 -0.67
N GLY A 203 18.53 19.78 -0.11
CA GLY A 203 17.61 20.05 0.98
C GLY A 203 18.28 20.47 2.28
N LEU A 204 19.49 19.97 2.58
CA LEU A 204 20.29 20.43 3.72
C LEU A 204 20.85 21.85 3.53
N LYS A 205 21.12 22.26 2.28
CA LYS A 205 21.56 23.61 1.94
C LYS A 205 20.41 24.60 1.88
N GLY A 206 19.23 24.14 1.50
CA GLY A 206 18.01 24.91 1.48
C GLY A 206 17.36 24.99 2.86
N GLU A 207 16.51 26.00 3.08
CA GLU A 207 15.62 26.03 4.23
C GLU A 207 14.39 25.13 3.98
N LEU A 208 14.60 23.83 3.71
CA LEU A 208 13.49 22.90 3.52
C LEU A 208 12.63 22.88 4.79
N ARG A 209 11.33 23.06 4.62
CA ARG A 209 10.34 22.96 5.69
C ARG A 209 9.41 21.80 5.39
N LEU A 210 9.13 21.00 6.41
CA LEU A 210 8.14 19.93 6.29
C LEU A 210 6.79 20.56 5.96
N GLY A 211 6.16 20.09 4.89
CA GLY A 211 4.84 20.54 4.49
C GLY A 211 3.79 20.18 5.55
N ASN A 212 2.62 20.82 5.45
CA ASN A 212 1.46 20.34 6.20
C ASN A 212 1.02 18.98 5.64
N MET A 213 0.27 18.21 6.41
CA MET A 213 -0.18 16.87 6.01
C MET A 213 -0.85 16.81 4.61
N HIS A 214 -1.57 17.85 4.21
CA HIS A 214 -2.27 17.90 2.92
C HIS A 214 -1.35 18.13 1.72
N SER A 215 -0.13 18.63 1.91
CA SER A 215 0.83 18.76 0.80
C SER A 215 1.28 17.41 0.25
N TYR A 216 1.08 16.34 1.01
CA TYR A 216 1.44 14.96 0.64
C TYR A 216 0.23 14.14 0.16
N PHE A 217 -0.88 14.80 -0.16
CA PHE A 217 -2.05 14.10 -0.68
C PHE A 217 -1.90 13.82 -2.18
N THR A 218 -2.35 12.65 -2.60
CA THR A 218 -2.50 12.29 -4.01
C THR A 218 -3.85 12.79 -4.50
N PHE A 219 -3.83 13.64 -5.52
CA PHE A 219 -5.02 14.18 -6.16
C PHE A 219 -5.29 13.53 -7.53
N GLU A 220 -6.51 13.65 -8.02
CA GLU A 220 -6.79 13.41 -9.44
C GLU A 220 -6.28 14.60 -10.26
N LYS A 221 -5.35 14.34 -11.19
CA LYS A 221 -5.11 15.30 -12.27
C LYS A 221 -6.41 15.38 -13.06
N PRO A 222 -7.06 16.55 -13.17
CA PRO A 222 -8.19 16.70 -14.08
C PRO A 222 -7.69 16.41 -15.50
N GLY A 223 -8.22 15.37 -16.15
CA GLY A 223 -7.95 15.07 -17.57
C GLY A 223 -6.65 14.33 -17.90
N ALA A 224 -5.97 13.70 -16.94
CA ALA A 224 -4.84 12.83 -17.28
C ALA A 224 -5.36 11.50 -17.89
N ALA A 225 -4.94 11.21 -19.12
CA ALA A 225 -5.06 9.89 -19.72
C ALA A 225 -4.39 8.82 -18.81
N PRO A 226 -4.86 7.56 -18.80
CA PRO A 226 -4.26 6.51 -17.98
C PRO A 226 -2.76 6.43 -18.26
N GLU A 227 -1.94 6.57 -17.21
CA GLU A 227 -0.50 6.33 -17.28
C GLU A 227 -0.23 4.87 -17.67
N PRO A 228 0.84 4.58 -18.44
CA PRO A 228 1.13 3.24 -18.90
C PRO A 228 1.39 2.30 -17.71
N GLU A 229 0.67 1.20 -17.72
CA GLU A 229 0.64 0.14 -16.71
C GLU A 229 2.04 -0.41 -16.39
N VAL A 230 2.28 -0.67 -15.09
CA VAL A 230 3.29 -1.63 -14.67
C VAL A 230 2.75 -3.01 -15.05
N GLN A 231 3.35 -3.63 -16.08
CA GLN A 231 2.98 -4.96 -16.53
C GLN A 231 3.22 -5.98 -15.41
N ILE A 232 2.13 -6.52 -14.85
CA ILE A 232 2.18 -7.70 -14.01
C ILE A 232 2.31 -8.89 -14.96
N SER A 233 3.48 -9.53 -14.97
CA SER A 233 3.75 -10.73 -15.75
C SER A 233 2.76 -11.83 -15.39
N THR A 234 1.87 -12.15 -16.31
CA THR A 234 1.09 -13.40 -16.27
C THR A 234 2.01 -14.54 -16.67
N GLU A 235 2.70 -15.14 -15.70
CA GLU A 235 3.46 -16.36 -15.93
C GLU A 235 2.47 -17.52 -16.17
N LYS A 236 2.48 -18.07 -17.39
CA LYS A 236 1.70 -19.26 -17.75
C LYS A 236 2.20 -20.45 -16.93
N ILE A 237 1.41 -20.89 -15.97
CA ILE A 237 1.63 -22.16 -15.29
C ILE A 237 1.39 -23.28 -16.31
N SER A 238 2.47 -23.96 -16.71
CA SER A 238 2.40 -25.19 -17.51
C SER A 238 1.70 -26.30 -16.73
N PRO A 239 0.85 -27.12 -17.38
CA PRO A 239 0.22 -28.25 -16.72
C PRO A 239 1.24 -29.35 -16.36
N PRO A 240 1.03 -30.08 -15.26
CA PRO A 240 1.93 -31.15 -14.83
C PRO A 240 1.93 -32.33 -15.81
N PRO A 241 3.04 -33.09 -15.88
CA PRO A 241 3.17 -34.23 -16.78
C PRO A 241 2.20 -35.36 -16.39
N LYS A 242 1.53 -35.93 -17.39
CA LYS A 242 0.67 -37.10 -17.25
C LYS A 242 1.48 -38.28 -16.75
N SER A 243 1.18 -38.76 -15.53
CA SER A 243 1.66 -40.03 -15.02
C SER A 243 1.11 -41.17 -15.88
N GLY A 244 2.00 -41.90 -16.55
CA GLY A 244 1.66 -43.10 -17.29
C GLY A 244 1.32 -44.24 -16.33
N SER A 245 0.08 -44.70 -16.36
CA SER A 245 -0.31 -46.02 -15.86
C SER A 245 -0.17 -47.02 -17.01
N ALA A 246 0.85 -47.86 -16.94
CA ALA A 246 0.92 -49.10 -17.71
C ALA A 246 1.15 -50.25 -16.71
N VAL A 247 0.05 -50.86 -16.27
CA VAL A 247 0.07 -52.20 -15.70
C VAL A 247 -0.31 -53.13 -16.85
N LYS A 248 0.69 -53.79 -17.45
CA LYS A 248 0.47 -54.97 -18.27
C LYS A 248 0.40 -56.18 -17.33
N ALA A 249 -0.73 -56.87 -17.38
CA ALA A 249 -0.81 -58.29 -17.03
C ALA A 249 -0.54 -59.08 -18.33
N GLU A 250 0.33 -60.07 -18.27
CA GLU A 250 0.44 -61.15 -19.25
C GLU A 250 0.63 -62.46 -18.48
N GLU A 251 -0.24 -63.43 -18.82
CA GLU A 251 0.00 -64.87 -18.72
C GLU A 251 1.20 -65.29 -19.58
#